data_AF-A0A3E2NBG8-F1
#
_entry.id   AF-A0A3E2NBG8-F1
#
_cell.length_a   1.000
_cell.length_b   1.000
_cell.length_c   1.000
_cell.angle_alpha   90.00
_cell.angle_beta   90.00
_cell.angle_gamma   90.00
#
_symmetry.space_group_name_H-M   'P 1'
#
loop_
_entity.id
_entity.type
_entity.pdbx_description
1 polymer ?
#
loop_
_entity_poly.entity_id
_entity_poly.type
_entity_poly.pdbx_seq_one_letter_code
_entity_poly.pdbx_strand_id
1 'polypeptide(L)'
;MENKNVFEETVATLIEDAKKLQAKFSKCQENNNFTEALSCMRLLKDTLALIKEYDWELKYSELETTTGKQLKIWEQNHCGEIRNLKEYQTYDSTDKKNVWIEKFESCIANRQSYICTYGDECRGTGKSYALASLCHKYNGIVVSETTNGSFGIKNNCKQFGFNVPICNYRYVLSMRQVKNKILFLDECSGLSNEQIDKLKESHIVIGFKLT
;
A
#
# COMPACT_ATOMS: atom_id res chain seq x y z
N MET A 1 9.95 -18.72 0.88
CA MET A 1 9.96 -19.16 -0.52
C MET A 1 11.19 -18.56 -1.16
N GLU A 2 12.10 -19.38 -1.69
CA GLU A 2 13.29 -18.88 -2.38
C GLU A 2 12.85 -18.12 -3.64
N ASN A 3 13.22 -16.84 -3.74
CA ASN A 3 13.06 -16.02 -4.95
C ASN A 3 14.06 -16.52 -6.00
N LYS A 4 13.79 -17.67 -6.61
CA LYS A 4 14.57 -18.17 -7.75
C LYS A 4 13.97 -17.64 -9.03
N ASN A 5 14.82 -17.07 -9.89
CA ASN A 5 14.42 -16.70 -11.24
C ASN A 5 13.98 -17.99 -11.95
N VAL A 6 12.77 -18.01 -12.52
CA VAL A 6 12.25 -19.20 -13.23
C VAL A 6 13.15 -19.56 -14.42
N PHE A 7 13.93 -18.60 -14.91
CA PHE A 7 14.88 -18.75 -16.00
C PHE A 7 16.33 -18.91 -15.53
N GLU A 8 16.61 -19.09 -14.24
CA GLU A 8 17.99 -19.16 -13.70
C GLU A 8 18.84 -20.22 -14.43
N GLU A 9 18.30 -21.43 -14.61
CA GLU A 9 18.97 -22.53 -15.33
C GLU A 9 19.14 -22.23 -16.83
N THR A 10 18.14 -21.60 -17.45
CA THR A 10 18.19 -21.15 -18.85
C THR A 10 19.24 -20.08 -19.06
N VAL A 11 19.31 -19.09 -18.16
CA VAL A 11 20.30 -18.01 -18.20
C VAL A 11 21.71 -18.56 -17.98
N ALA A 12 21.88 -19.49 -17.03
CA ALA A 12 23.18 -20.16 -16.81
C ALA A 12 23.66 -20.88 -18.07
N THR A 13 22.75 -21.59 -18.76
CA THR A 13 23.05 -22.28 -20.02
C THR A 13 23.42 -21.29 -21.12
N LEU A 14 22.65 -20.20 -21.28
CA LEU A 14 22.94 -19.15 -22.27
C LEU A 14 24.29 -18.48 -22.01
N ILE A 15 24.68 -18.25 -20.76
CA ILE A 15 25.99 -17.71 -20.38
C ILE A 15 27.11 -18.67 -20.79
N GLU A 16 26.93 -19.98 -20.59
CA GLU A 16 27.91 -20.99 -21.02
C GLU A 16 28.03 -21.02 -22.55
N ASP A 17 26.91 -20.98 -23.26
CA ASP A 17 26.89 -20.94 -24.72
C ASP A 17 27.53 -19.67 -25.28
N ALA A 18 27.29 -18.52 -24.65
CA ALA A 18 27.96 -17.27 -25.00
C ALA A 18 29.49 -17.38 -24.86
N LYS A 19 29.99 -18.00 -23.79
CA LYS A 19 31.44 -18.25 -23.60
C LYS A 19 32.00 -19.17 -24.69
N LYS A 20 31.30 -20.25 -25.03
CA LYS A 20 31.71 -21.17 -26.11
C LYS A 20 31.72 -20.48 -27.47
N LEU A 21 30.70 -19.69 -27.78
CA LEU A 21 30.59 -18.92 -29.02
C LEU A 21 31.69 -17.85 -29.12
N GLN A 22 32.02 -17.18 -28.02
CA GLN A 22 33.11 -16.21 -27.97
C GLN A 22 34.47 -16.89 -28.25
N ALA A 23 34.75 -18.03 -27.62
CA ALA A 23 35.98 -18.80 -27.89
C ALA A 23 36.06 -19.29 -29.34
N LYS A 24 34.93 -19.78 -29.88
CA LYS A 24 34.85 -20.20 -31.29
C LYS A 24 35.09 -19.03 -32.25
N PHE A 25 34.48 -17.88 -31.97
CA PHE A 25 34.67 -16.67 -32.75
C PHE A 25 36.15 -16.25 -32.81
N SER A 26 36.84 -16.19 -31.67
CA SER A 26 38.28 -15.87 -31.62
C SER A 26 39.11 -16.86 -32.47
N LYS A 27 38.83 -18.16 -32.36
CA LYS A 27 39.51 -19.18 -33.17
C LYS A 27 39.24 -19.04 -34.68
N CYS A 28 38.03 -18.66 -35.08
CA CYS A 28 37.70 -18.40 -36.48
C CYS A 28 38.43 -17.16 -37.03
N GLN A 29 38.60 -16.13 -36.20
CA GLN A 29 39.38 -14.93 -36.56
C GLN A 29 40.86 -15.26 -36.78
N GLU A 30 41.46 -16.03 -35.87
CA GLU A 30 42.86 -16.48 -35.99
C GLU A 30 43.11 -17.29 -37.27
N ASN A 31 42.14 -18.11 -37.68
CA ASN A 31 42.22 -18.95 -38.87
C ASN A 31 41.78 -18.26 -40.18
N ASN A 32 41.50 -16.95 -40.16
CA ASN A 32 40.97 -16.17 -41.30
C ASN A 32 39.67 -16.75 -41.92
N ASN A 33 38.87 -17.49 -41.15
CA ASN A 33 37.59 -18.04 -41.62
C ASN A 33 36.46 -17.04 -41.34
N PHE A 34 36.39 -16.00 -42.18
CA PHE A 34 35.48 -14.86 -42.00
C PHE A 34 33.99 -15.21 -42.08
N THR A 35 33.61 -16.20 -42.89
CA THR A 35 32.21 -16.63 -43.03
C THR A 35 31.70 -17.30 -41.75
N GLU A 36 32.52 -18.16 -41.15
CA GLU A 36 32.18 -18.81 -39.89
C GLU A 36 32.26 -17.83 -38.71
N ALA A 37 33.22 -16.90 -38.73
CA ALA A 37 33.30 -15.82 -37.76
C ALA A 37 32.04 -14.92 -37.78
N LEU A 38 31.53 -14.57 -38.97
CA LEU A 38 30.30 -13.79 -39.11
C LEU A 38 29.08 -14.54 -38.56
N SER A 39 28.98 -15.85 -38.79
CA SER A 39 27.92 -16.69 -38.25
C SER A 39 27.99 -16.78 -36.73
N CYS A 40 29.18 -17.00 -36.16
CA CYS A 40 29.40 -17.03 -34.71
C CYS A 40 29.05 -15.69 -34.07
N MET A 41 29.40 -14.57 -34.70
CA MET A 41 29.08 -13.23 -34.20
C MET A 41 27.56 -12.98 -34.14
N ARG A 42 26.80 -13.42 -35.16
CA ARG A 42 25.33 -13.32 -35.16
C ARG A 42 24.71 -14.12 -34.01
N LEU A 43 25.11 -15.38 -33.87
CA LEU A 43 24.63 -16.24 -32.79
C LEU A 43 25.01 -15.70 -31.40
N LEU A 44 26.23 -15.18 -31.24
CA LEU A 44 26.66 -14.55 -30.01
C LEU A 44 25.81 -13.32 -29.68
N LYS A 45 25.52 -12.47 -30.67
CA LYS A 45 24.64 -11.30 -30.49
C LYS A 45 23.24 -11.70 -30.02
N ASP A 46 22.65 -12.72 -30.64
CA ASP A 46 21.31 -13.19 -30.28
C ASP A 46 21.29 -13.82 -28.88
N THR A 47 22.33 -14.61 -28.56
CA THR A 47 22.49 -15.21 -27.22
C THR A 47 22.63 -14.15 -26.13
N LEU A 48 23.44 -13.11 -26.37
CA LEU A 48 23.58 -11.99 -25.43
C LEU A 48 22.30 -11.17 -25.29
N ALA A 49 21.51 -11.03 -26.36
CA ALA A 49 20.21 -10.38 -26.29
C ALA A 49 19.23 -11.16 -25.41
N LEU A 50 19.20 -12.48 -25.53
CA LEU A 50 18.39 -13.35 -24.68
C LEU A 50 18.84 -13.27 -23.21
N ILE A 51 20.14 -13.31 -22.93
CA ILE A 51 20.64 -13.10 -21.55
C ILE A 51 20.13 -11.77 -21.01
N LYS A 52 20.26 -10.68 -21.79
CA LYS A 52 19.79 -9.35 -21.36
C LYS A 52 18.27 -9.30 -21.10
N GLU A 53 17.48 -10.10 -21.78
CA GLU A 53 16.03 -10.15 -21.62
C GLU A 53 15.60 -10.91 -20.36
N TYR A 54 16.26 -12.02 -20.05
CA TYR A 54 15.83 -12.98 -19.03
C TYR A 54 16.65 -12.98 -17.73
N ASP A 55 17.84 -12.41 -17.75
CA ASP A 55 18.72 -12.32 -16.59
C ASP A 55 18.30 -11.18 -15.65
N TRP A 56 17.15 -11.32 -15.00
CA TRP A 56 16.68 -10.34 -14.03
C TRP A 56 16.28 -11.06 -12.75
N GLU A 57 16.97 -10.73 -11.66
CA GLU A 57 16.68 -11.27 -10.34
C GLU A 57 16.01 -10.22 -9.47
N LEU A 58 14.94 -10.62 -8.79
CA LEU A 58 14.27 -9.77 -7.81
C LEU A 58 15.15 -9.63 -6.56
N LYS A 59 15.53 -8.39 -6.25
CA LYS A 59 16.28 -7.99 -5.06
C LYS A 59 15.40 -7.16 -4.14
N TYR A 60 15.73 -7.19 -2.86
CA TYR A 60 15.10 -6.34 -1.86
C TYR A 60 16.13 -5.87 -0.84
N SER A 61 15.90 -4.68 -0.27
CA SER A 61 16.64 -4.17 0.87
C SER A 61 15.67 -3.57 1.87
N GLU A 62 15.87 -3.89 3.14
CA GLU A 62 15.12 -3.31 4.25
C GLU A 62 16.10 -2.50 5.10
N LEU A 63 15.77 -1.23 5.33
CA LEU A 63 16.54 -0.33 6.18
C LEU A 63 15.64 0.22 7.27
N GLU A 64 16.06 0.06 8.53
CA GLU A 64 15.44 0.79 9.63
C GLU A 64 15.83 2.27 9.57
N THR A 65 14.84 3.14 9.52
CA THR A 65 14.99 4.59 9.60
C THR A 65 14.47 5.08 10.94
N THR A 66 14.79 6.32 11.30
CA THR A 66 14.23 6.99 12.47
C THR A 66 12.69 7.12 12.44
N THR A 67 12.04 6.82 11.29
CA THR A 67 10.60 7.00 11.08
C THR A 67 9.82 5.72 10.76
N GLY A 68 10.47 4.56 10.81
CA GLY A 68 9.92 3.26 10.40
C GLY A 68 10.88 2.54 9.44
N LYS A 69 10.39 1.60 8.63
CA LYS A 69 11.25 0.81 7.72
C LYS A 69 11.10 1.27 6.28
N GLN A 70 12.22 1.50 5.61
CA GLN A 70 12.29 1.71 4.17
C GLN A 70 12.55 0.36 3.50
N LEU A 71 11.59 -0.11 2.72
CA LEU A 71 11.69 -1.30 1.89
C LEU A 71 11.92 -0.87 0.45
N LYS A 72 13.02 -1.31 -0.16
CA LYS A 72 13.26 -1.16 -1.60
C LYS A 72 13.17 -2.52 -2.25
N ILE A 73 12.52 -2.59 -3.40
CA ILE A 73 12.39 -3.80 -4.22
C ILE A 73 12.78 -3.41 -5.64
N TRP A 74 13.68 -4.16 -6.28
CA TRP A 74 14.11 -3.91 -7.66
C TRP A 74 14.48 -5.21 -8.36
N GLU A 75 14.63 -5.15 -9.68
CA GLU A 75 15.24 -6.24 -10.46
C GLU A 75 16.67 -5.84 -10.84
N GLN A 76 17.61 -6.77 -10.72
CA GLN A 76 19.02 -6.56 -11.07
C GLN A 76 19.54 -7.71 -11.92
N ASN A 77 20.33 -7.39 -12.94
CA ASN A 77 21.01 -8.39 -13.79
C ASN A 77 22.46 -8.63 -13.36
N HIS A 78 23.13 -9.63 -13.94
CA HIS A 78 24.51 -10.00 -13.65
C HIS A 78 25.52 -8.89 -13.99
N CYS A 79 25.17 -7.96 -14.88
CA CYS A 79 25.98 -6.77 -15.21
C CYS A 79 25.81 -5.63 -14.20
N GLY A 80 24.90 -5.77 -13.23
CA GLY A 80 24.59 -4.76 -12.23
C GLY A 80 23.60 -3.69 -12.70
N GLU A 81 22.99 -3.81 -13.87
CA GLU A 81 21.91 -2.93 -14.32
C GLU A 81 20.67 -3.14 -13.44
N ILE A 82 19.97 -2.06 -13.10
CA ILE A 82 18.79 -2.07 -12.22
C ILE A 82 17.57 -1.60 -13.01
N ARG A 83 16.43 -2.30 -12.84
CA ARG A 83 15.12 -1.86 -13.35
C ARG A 83 14.01 -2.05 -12.32
N ASN A 84 12.85 -1.46 -12.58
CA ASN A 84 11.64 -1.62 -11.78
C ASN A 84 11.82 -1.35 -10.27
N LEU A 85 12.73 -0.44 -9.91
CA LEU A 85 12.92 -0.02 -8.53
C LEU A 85 11.64 0.60 -7.97
N LYS A 86 11.15 0.03 -6.87
CA LYS A 86 10.04 0.55 -6.07
C LYS A 86 10.52 0.76 -4.65
N GLU A 87 10.20 1.92 -4.12
CA GLU A 87 10.48 2.26 -2.74
C GLU A 87 9.17 2.35 -1.96
N TYR A 88 9.15 1.68 -0.82
CA TYR A 88 8.03 1.67 0.12
C TYR A 88 8.54 2.18 1.45
N GLN A 89 7.84 3.16 2.00
CA GLN A 89 8.06 3.58 3.37
C GLN A 89 6.96 2.99 4.21
N THR A 90 7.33 2.05 5.08
CA THR A 90 6.43 1.56 6.12
C THR A 90 6.64 2.45 7.33
N TYR A 91 5.54 3.06 7.78
CA TYR A 91 5.54 3.73 9.06
C TYR A 91 5.27 2.66 10.11
N ASP A 92 6.18 2.48 11.06
CA ASP A 92 5.84 1.72 12.26
C ASP A 92 4.64 2.43 12.90
N SER A 93 3.49 1.76 12.85
CA SER A 93 2.22 2.27 13.36
C SER A 93 2.24 2.50 14.87
N THR A 94 3.34 2.15 15.53
CA THR A 94 3.57 2.27 16.96
C THR A 94 4.06 3.67 17.36
N ASP A 95 4.86 4.37 16.54
CA ASP A 95 5.56 5.59 16.99
C ASP A 95 5.16 6.90 16.29
N LYS A 96 4.27 6.84 15.30
CA LYS A 96 3.46 8.01 14.95
C LYS A 96 2.02 7.69 15.28
N LYS A 97 1.53 8.20 16.41
CA LYS A 97 0.09 8.31 16.65
C LYS A 97 -0.52 8.83 15.35
N ASN A 98 -1.42 8.03 14.78
CA ASN A 98 -2.12 8.39 13.56
C ASN A 98 -2.59 9.84 13.69
N VAL A 99 -2.21 10.71 12.74
CA VAL A 99 -2.48 12.16 12.82
C VAL A 99 -3.98 12.43 13.05
N TRP A 100 -4.85 11.56 12.53
CA TRP A 100 -6.29 11.61 12.78
C TRP A 100 -6.64 11.28 14.23
N ILE A 101 -5.96 10.31 14.85
CA ILE A 101 -6.15 10.00 16.28
C ILE A 101 -5.83 11.23 17.12
N GLU A 102 -4.65 11.85 16.98
CA GLU A 102 -4.30 13.02 17.79
C GLU A 102 -5.27 14.19 17.59
N LYS A 103 -5.59 14.48 16.32
CA LYS A 103 -6.51 15.56 15.97
C LYS A 103 -7.90 15.32 16.55
N PHE A 104 -8.45 14.12 16.38
CA PHE A 104 -9.77 13.79 16.87
C PHE A 104 -9.81 13.63 18.39
N GLU A 105 -8.76 13.13 19.04
CA GLU A 105 -8.65 13.11 20.50
C GLU A 105 -8.69 14.53 21.07
N SER A 106 -7.99 15.48 20.45
CA SER A 106 -8.05 16.90 20.83
C SER A 106 -9.46 17.47 20.67
N CYS A 107 -10.14 17.20 19.56
CA CYS A 107 -11.54 17.61 19.36
C CYS A 107 -12.48 17.00 20.41
N ILE A 108 -12.35 15.70 20.69
CA ILE A 108 -13.15 14.99 21.70
C ILE A 108 -12.90 15.56 23.10
N ALA A 109 -11.64 15.79 23.47
CA ALA A 109 -11.26 16.37 24.76
C ALA A 109 -11.84 17.77 24.95
N ASN A 110 -11.86 18.58 23.88
CA ASN A 110 -12.44 19.93 23.88
C ASN A 110 -13.96 19.95 23.67
N ARG A 111 -14.63 18.79 23.59
CA ARG A 111 -16.06 18.64 23.27
C ARG A 111 -16.48 19.34 21.98
N GLN A 112 -15.62 19.32 20.98
CA GLN A 112 -15.84 19.94 19.68
C GLN A 112 -16.13 18.88 18.61
N SER A 113 -17.21 19.09 17.87
CA SER A 113 -17.51 18.31 16.66
C SER A 113 -16.60 18.75 15.51
N TYR A 114 -16.07 17.79 14.76
CA TYR A 114 -15.15 18.05 13.65
C TYR A 114 -15.39 17.08 12.49
N ILE A 115 -15.76 17.63 11.33
CA ILE A 115 -15.91 16.89 10.08
C ILE A 115 -14.88 17.40 9.08
N CYS A 116 -14.03 16.50 8.61
CA CYS A 116 -13.04 16.83 7.60
C CYS A 116 -13.59 16.56 6.21
N THR A 117 -13.65 17.59 5.36
CA THR A 117 -13.99 17.46 3.94
C THR A 117 -12.72 17.20 3.13
N TYR A 118 -12.69 16.14 2.34
CA TYR A 118 -11.59 15.81 1.44
C TYR A 118 -12.08 15.72 0.00
N GLY A 119 -11.33 16.33 -0.93
CA GLY A 119 -11.34 15.90 -2.33
C GLY A 119 -10.70 14.50 -2.46
N ASP A 120 -10.84 13.88 -3.64
CA ASP A 120 -10.52 12.47 -3.95
C ASP A 120 -9.08 11.96 -3.63
N GLU A 121 -8.18 12.80 -3.12
CA GLU A 121 -6.73 12.58 -3.15
C GLU A 121 -6.11 11.78 -1.99
N CYS A 122 -6.87 11.21 -1.06
CA CYS A 122 -6.29 10.63 0.17
C CYS A 122 -6.78 9.22 0.48
N ARG A 123 -6.43 8.23 -0.36
CA ARG A 123 -6.54 6.79 -0.02
C ARG A 123 -5.34 6.35 0.82
N GLY A 124 -5.55 5.43 1.76
CA GLY A 124 -4.45 4.83 2.55
C GLY A 124 -3.93 5.65 3.73
N THR A 125 -4.57 6.78 4.09
CA THR A 125 -4.10 7.67 5.17
C THR A 125 -4.49 7.24 6.59
N GLY A 126 -5.03 6.04 6.78
CA GLY A 126 -5.39 5.51 8.10
C GLY A 126 -6.68 6.09 8.72
N LYS A 127 -7.55 6.73 7.94
CA LYS A 127 -8.82 7.35 8.39
C LYS A 127 -9.76 6.36 9.08
N SER A 128 -10.11 5.27 8.40
CA SER A 128 -11.02 4.25 8.94
C SER A 128 -10.43 3.54 10.17
N TYR A 129 -9.10 3.37 10.22
CA TYR A 129 -8.42 2.85 11.43
C TYR A 129 -8.61 3.80 12.62
N ALA A 130 -8.36 5.10 12.41
CA ALA A 130 -8.51 6.10 13.48
C ALA A 130 -9.95 6.16 14.01
N LEU A 131 -10.95 6.15 13.12
CA LEU A 131 -12.36 6.12 13.52
C LEU A 131 -12.69 4.85 14.31
N ALA A 132 -12.25 3.67 13.84
CA ALA A 132 -12.52 2.41 14.52
C ALA A 132 -11.86 2.34 15.91
N SER A 133 -10.58 2.73 16.01
CA SER A 133 -9.83 2.74 17.26
C SER A 133 -10.43 3.72 18.28
N LEU A 134 -10.75 4.95 17.87
CA LEU A 134 -11.36 5.94 18.75
C LEU A 134 -12.78 5.55 19.15
N CYS A 135 -13.56 5.01 18.23
CA CYS A 135 -14.90 4.53 18.55
C CYS A 135 -14.87 3.44 19.62
N HIS A 136 -13.93 2.50 19.49
CA HIS A 136 -13.69 1.47 20.50
C HIS A 136 -13.26 2.08 21.84
N LYS A 137 -12.26 2.98 21.82
CA LYS A 137 -11.70 3.64 23.01
C LYS A 137 -12.75 4.45 23.79
N TYR A 138 -13.60 5.20 23.10
CA TYR A 138 -14.57 6.10 23.71
C TYR A 138 -15.99 5.53 23.80
N ASN A 139 -16.18 4.23 23.51
CA ASN A 139 -17.49 3.57 23.50
C ASN A 139 -18.54 4.34 22.65
N GLY A 140 -18.06 4.87 21.52
CA GLY A 140 -18.86 5.65 20.57
C GLY A 140 -19.70 4.78 19.65
N ILE A 141 -20.27 5.41 18.63
CA ILE A 141 -21.05 4.74 17.59
C ILE A 141 -20.61 5.23 16.22
N VAL A 142 -20.43 4.31 15.29
CA VAL A 142 -20.24 4.65 13.88
C VAL A 142 -21.59 4.79 13.21
N VAL A 143 -21.83 5.93 12.54
CA VAL A 143 -23.05 6.16 11.78
C VAL A 143 -22.76 6.05 10.30
N SER A 144 -23.52 5.20 9.61
CA SER A 144 -23.39 4.99 8.17
C SER A 144 -24.75 4.68 7.56
N GLU A 145 -25.12 5.37 6.48
CA GLU A 145 -26.36 5.12 5.73
C GLU A 145 -26.19 4.04 4.65
N THR A 146 -24.95 3.78 4.22
CA THR A 146 -24.66 2.80 3.17
C THR A 146 -23.92 1.60 3.74
N THR A 147 -24.15 0.43 3.16
CA THR A 147 -23.43 -0.80 3.51
C THR A 147 -21.93 -0.69 3.21
N ASN A 148 -21.57 0.08 2.18
CA ASN A 148 -20.20 0.29 1.72
C ASN A 148 -19.44 1.33 2.54
N GLY A 149 -20.13 2.37 3.04
CA GLY A 149 -19.53 3.46 3.83
C GLY A 149 -19.01 3.04 5.20
N SER A 150 -19.05 1.75 5.55
CA SER A 150 -18.47 1.21 6.78
C SER A 150 -17.53 0.02 6.54
N PHE A 151 -17.23 -0.33 5.28
CA PHE A 151 -16.41 -1.50 4.97
C PHE A 151 -14.97 -1.35 5.49
N GLY A 152 -14.40 -0.15 5.35
CA GLY A 152 -13.07 0.18 5.90
C GLY A 152 -13.02 -0.02 7.41
N ILE A 153 -14.02 0.48 8.14
CA ILE A 153 -14.13 0.28 9.59
C ILE A 153 -14.30 -1.20 9.94
N LYS A 154 -15.20 -1.93 9.27
CA LYS A 154 -15.44 -3.36 9.54
C LYS A 154 -14.17 -4.20 9.37
N ASN A 155 -13.37 -3.92 8.33
CA ASN A 155 -12.10 -4.62 8.11
C ASN A 155 -11.09 -4.32 9.22
N ASN A 156 -10.96 -3.05 9.62
CA ASN A 156 -10.10 -2.68 10.75
C ASN A 156 -10.58 -3.32 12.06
N CYS A 157 -11.89 -3.38 12.31
CA CYS A 157 -12.43 -4.07 13.49
C CYS A 157 -12.06 -5.56 13.53
N LYS A 158 -12.14 -6.26 12.39
CA LYS A 158 -11.72 -7.67 12.29
C LYS A 158 -10.22 -7.83 12.49
N GLN A 159 -9.42 -6.96 11.87
CA GLN A 159 -7.96 -7.04 11.91
C GLN A 159 -7.36 -6.71 13.28
N PHE A 160 -7.93 -5.71 13.98
CA PHE A 160 -7.39 -5.18 15.23
C PHE A 160 -8.24 -5.53 16.46
N GLY A 161 -9.32 -6.29 16.30
CA GLY A 161 -10.17 -6.74 17.40
C GLY A 161 -11.05 -5.63 18.02
N PHE A 162 -11.34 -4.56 17.28
CA PHE A 162 -12.17 -3.46 17.80
C PHE A 162 -13.65 -3.87 17.85
N ASN A 163 -14.28 -3.65 19.01
CA ASN A 163 -15.73 -3.75 19.14
C ASN A 163 -16.36 -2.36 18.92
N VAL A 164 -16.99 -2.18 17.76
CA VAL A 164 -17.54 -0.90 17.30
C VAL A 164 -18.98 -1.10 16.81
N PRO A 165 -19.98 -0.47 17.44
CA PRO A 165 -21.36 -0.53 16.96
C PRO A 165 -21.52 0.37 15.73
N ILE A 166 -22.13 -0.18 14.67
CA ILE A 166 -22.44 0.52 13.43
C ILE A 166 -23.95 0.63 13.30
N CYS A 167 -24.49 1.84 13.15
CA CYS A 167 -25.92 2.11 13.08
C CYS A 167 -26.26 3.12 11.97
N ASN A 168 -27.53 3.16 11.56
CA ASN A 168 -28.01 4.21 10.66
C ASN A 168 -28.45 5.47 11.44
N TYR A 169 -28.60 6.60 10.74
CA TYR A 169 -28.99 7.89 11.32
C TYR A 169 -30.35 7.84 12.02
N ARG A 170 -31.32 7.13 11.43
CA ARG A 170 -32.67 7.01 12.00
C ARG A 170 -32.65 6.34 13.37
N TYR A 171 -31.81 5.32 13.54
CA TYR A 171 -31.63 4.61 14.80
C TYR A 171 -30.97 5.49 15.86
N VAL A 172 -29.98 6.31 15.46
CA VAL A 172 -29.30 7.25 16.37
C VAL A 172 -30.29 8.28 16.93
N LEU A 173 -31.22 8.79 16.10
CA LEU A 173 -32.21 9.76 16.54
C LEU A 173 -33.32 9.18 17.43
N SER A 174 -33.68 7.91 17.25
CA SER A 174 -34.80 7.29 17.98
C SER A 174 -34.39 6.74 19.35
N MET A 175 -33.11 6.40 19.53
CA MET A 175 -32.65 5.68 20.72
C MET A 175 -32.13 6.61 21.82
N ARG A 176 -32.85 6.67 22.94
CA ARG A 176 -32.43 7.41 24.14
C ARG A 176 -31.06 6.97 24.67
N GLN A 177 -30.69 5.71 24.48
CA GLN A 177 -29.42 5.12 24.92
C GLN A 177 -28.20 5.63 24.14
N VAL A 178 -28.42 6.28 23.00
CA VAL A 178 -27.37 6.85 22.14
C VAL A 178 -27.08 8.31 22.51
N LYS A 179 -27.96 8.95 23.28
CA LYS A 179 -27.84 10.35 23.67
C LYS A 179 -26.51 10.60 24.40
N ASN A 180 -25.83 11.69 24.02
CA ASN A 180 -24.52 12.12 24.54
C ASN A 180 -23.34 11.18 24.19
N LYS A 181 -23.50 10.18 23.32
CA LYS A 181 -22.37 9.42 22.79
C LYS A 181 -21.62 10.20 21.71
N ILE A 182 -20.36 9.83 21.51
CA ILE A 182 -19.56 10.35 20.38
C ILE A 182 -19.93 9.56 19.14
N LEU A 183 -20.25 10.29 18.08
CA LEU A 183 -20.64 9.75 16.79
C LEU A 183 -19.48 9.85 15.80
N PHE A 184 -19.14 8.74 15.17
CA PHE A 184 -18.07 8.63 14.20
C PHE A 184 -18.65 8.43 12.80
N LEU A 185 -18.32 9.32 11.87
CA LEU A 185 -18.81 9.27 10.49
C LEU A 185 -17.67 8.92 9.53
N ASP A 186 -17.73 7.76 8.89
CA ASP A 186 -16.80 7.42 7.81
C ASP A 186 -17.46 7.79 6.47
N GLU A 187 -16.75 8.60 5.69
CA GLU A 187 -17.14 9.09 4.37
C GLU A 187 -18.48 9.86 4.26
N CYS A 188 -19.29 9.91 5.33
CA CYS A 188 -20.62 10.54 5.41
C CYS A 188 -21.54 10.23 4.21
N SER A 189 -21.28 9.14 3.47
CA SER A 189 -21.96 8.83 2.22
C SER A 189 -23.43 8.56 2.54
N GLY A 190 -24.30 9.52 2.23
CA GLY A 190 -25.75 9.44 2.49
C GLY A 190 -26.29 10.40 3.55
N LEU A 191 -25.46 11.21 4.22
CA LEU A 191 -25.93 12.26 5.15
C LEU A 191 -25.86 13.65 4.53
N SER A 192 -26.97 14.40 4.60
CA SER A 192 -27.02 15.83 4.27
C SER A 192 -26.35 16.67 5.37
N ASN A 193 -25.96 17.91 5.03
CA ASN A 193 -25.42 18.85 6.02
C ASN A 193 -26.41 19.09 7.17
N GLU A 194 -27.70 19.24 6.86
CA GLU A 194 -28.76 19.43 7.86
C GLU A 194 -28.85 18.24 8.83
N GLN A 195 -28.71 17.01 8.33
CA GLN A 195 -28.71 15.82 9.18
C GLN A 195 -27.49 15.78 10.10
N ILE A 196 -26.31 16.15 9.58
CA ILE A 196 -25.08 16.23 10.36
C ILE A 196 -25.21 17.31 11.44
N ASP A 197 -25.75 18.47 11.12
CA ASP A 197 -25.90 19.57 12.08
C ASP A 197 -26.89 19.21 13.19
N LYS A 198 -27.98 18.51 12.86
CA LYS A 198 -28.90 17.96 13.85
C LYS A 198 -28.24 16.96 14.81
N LEU A 199 -27.30 16.13 14.32
CA LEU A 199 -26.54 15.24 15.20
C LEU A 199 -25.66 16.03 16.18
N LYS A 200 -25.03 17.13 15.71
CA LYS A 200 -24.15 17.98 16.54
C LYS A 200 -24.89 18.69 17.68
N GLU A 201 -26.20 18.88 17.60
CA GLU A 201 -27.00 19.49 18.67
C GLU A 201 -26.97 18.68 19.97
N SER A 202 -26.78 17.35 19.87
CA SER A 202 -26.91 16.43 21.00
C SER A 202 -25.73 15.47 21.17
N HIS A 203 -24.75 15.52 20.26
CA HIS A 203 -23.62 14.60 20.22
C HIS A 203 -22.35 15.31 19.75
N ILE A 204 -21.19 14.81 20.17
CA ILE A 204 -19.92 15.16 19.53
C ILE A 204 -19.81 14.31 18.26
N VAL A 205 -19.66 14.96 17.12
CA VAL A 205 -19.59 14.29 15.82
C VAL A 205 -18.19 14.45 15.24
N ILE A 206 -17.51 13.33 14.99
CA ILE A 206 -16.17 13.25 14.43
C ILE A 206 -16.22 12.45 13.14
N GLY A 207 -15.55 12.90 12.08
CA GLY A 207 -15.56 12.09 10.86
C GLY A 207 -15.00 12.75 9.61
N PHE A 208 -15.26 12.07 8.51
CA PHE A 208 -14.86 12.46 7.17
C PHE A 208 -16.09 12.58 6.28
N LYS A 209 -16.12 13.61 5.43
CA LYS A 209 -17.15 13.78 4.42
C LYS A 209 -16.50 13.79 3.03
N LEU A 210 -16.97 12.91 2.14
CA LEU A 210 -16.70 13.01 0.71
C LEU A 210 -17.39 14.26 0.17
N THR A 211 -16.62 15.15 -0.45
CA THR A 211 -17.15 16.28 -1.24
C THR A 211 -17.53 15.84 -2.63
#